data_AF-A0A317UGT4-F1
#
_entry.id   AF-A0A317UGT4-F1
#
_cell.length_a   1.000
_cell.length_b   1.000
_cell.length_c   1.000
_cell.angle_alpha   90.00
_cell.angle_beta   90.00
_cell.angle_gamma   90.00
#
_symmetry.space_group_name_H-M   'P 1'
#
loop_
_entity.id
_entity.type
_entity.pdbx_description
1 polymer ?
#
loop_
_entity_poly.entity_id
_entity_poly.type
_entity_poly.pdbx_seq_one_letter_code
_entity_poly.pdbx_strand_id
1 'polypeptide(L)' 'MFLTVYFDLSFEETVRRHNTRNREFGEKDMRRWWREKDFSSVLREQAITCEMDTDSIVEKIYSDLNADRKAIAFMSI' A
#
# COMPACT_ATOMS: atom_id res chain seq x y z
N MET A 1 15.97 -6.02 4.26
CA MET A 1 14.64 -6.38 3.73
C MET A 1 13.81 -5.12 3.70
N PHE A 2 13.11 -4.84 2.60
CA PHE A 2 12.22 -3.67 2.48
C PHE A 2 10.80 -4.14 2.73
N LEU A 3 10.05 -3.38 3.54
CA LEU A 3 8.61 -3.58 3.66
C LEU A 3 7.94 -2.88 2.46
N THR A 4 7.16 -3.63 1.68
CA THR A 4 6.36 -3.09 0.59
C THR A 4 4.90 -3.20 0.95
N VAL A 5 4.18 -2.10 0.78
CA VAL A 5 2.76 -1.99 1.14
C VAL A 5 2.01 -1.50 -0.09
N TYR A 6 0.92 -2.19 -0.43
CA TYR A 6 0.09 -1.86 -1.58
C TYR A 6 -1.29 -1.41 -1.12
N PHE A 7 -1.74 -0.24 -1.55
CA PHE A 7 -3.11 0.23 -1.30
C PHE A 7 -4.06 -0.37 -2.35
N ASP A 8 -4.87 -1.34 -1.93
CA ASP A 8 -5.91 -1.95 -2.77
C ASP A 8 -7.16 -1.07 -2.77
N LEU A 9 -7.09 0.00 -3.55
CA LEU A 9 -8.20 0.92 -3.81
C LEU A 9 -8.65 0.79 -5.26
N SER A 10 -9.95 0.90 -5.49
CA SER A 10 -10.46 1.00 -6.86
C SER A 10 -10.02 2.33 -7.50
N PHE A 11 -10.04 2.36 -8.83
CA PHE A 11 -9.76 3.59 -9.57
C PHE A 11 -10.72 4.71 -9.16
N GLU A 12 -12.01 4.37 -9.02
CA GLU A 12 -13.08 5.30 -8.65
C GLU A 12 -12.83 5.91 -7.27
N GLU A 13 -12.44 5.12 -6.27
CA GLU A 13 -12.14 5.65 -4.93
C GLU A 13 -10.86 6.49 -4.93
N THR A 14 -9.84 6.09 -5.70
CA THR A 14 -8.61 6.87 -5.88
C THR A 14 -8.91 8.23 -6.49
N VAL A 15 -9.73 8.27 -7.55
CA VAL A 15 -10.20 9.50 -8.18
C VAL A 15 -11.04 10.31 -7.21
N ARG A 16 -11.99 9.70 -6.48
CA ARG A 16 -12.83 10.40 -5.49
C ARG A 16 -12.02 11.06 -4.38
N ARG A 17 -10.93 10.44 -3.91
CA ARG A 17 -10.01 11.04 -2.92
C ARG A 17 -9.14 12.14 -3.53
N HIS A 18 -8.67 11.96 -4.77
CA HIS A 18 -7.95 13.01 -5.51
C HIS A 18 -8.82 14.26 -5.64
N ASN A 19 -10.08 14.07 -6.09
CA ASN A 19 -11.28 14.74 -5.60
C ASN A 19 -11.16 15.97 -4.67
N THR A 20 -10.68 15.69 -3.46
CA THR A 20 -10.90 16.54 -2.28
C THR A 20 -9.72 17.46 -1.98
N ARG A 21 -8.68 17.45 -2.81
CA ARG A 21 -7.45 18.24 -2.66
C ARG A 21 -7.24 19.17 -3.85
N ASN A 22 -6.31 20.13 -3.73
CA ASN A 22 -5.84 20.92 -4.86
C ASN A 22 -5.03 20.04 -5.82
N ARG A 23 -5.17 20.20 -7.14
CA ARG A 23 -4.73 19.18 -8.12
C ARG A 23 -4.05 19.77 -9.33
N GLU A 24 -3.03 19.05 -9.77
CA GLU A 24 -2.22 19.40 -10.93
C GLU A 24 -2.60 18.59 -12.19
N PHE A 25 -3.34 17.48 -12.02
CA PHE A 25 -3.72 16.56 -13.10
C PHE A 25 -5.12 15.95 -12.86
N GLY A 26 -5.76 15.52 -13.95
CA GLY A 26 -7.16 15.08 -13.95
C GLY A 26 -7.36 13.56 -14.06
N GLU A 27 -8.63 13.13 -14.08
CA GLU A 27 -9.00 11.72 -14.21
C GLU A 27 -8.42 11.08 -15.48
N LYS A 28 -8.37 11.82 -16.59
CA LYS A 28 -7.85 11.33 -17.86
C LYS A 28 -6.38 10.91 -17.78
N ASP A 29 -5.57 11.67 -17.05
CA ASP A 29 -4.16 11.37 -16.82
C ASP A 29 -4.01 10.17 -15.88
N MET A 30 -4.77 10.17 -14.78
CA MET A 30 -4.81 9.04 -13.85
C MET A 30 -5.18 7.74 -14.55
N ARG A 31 -6.18 7.76 -15.43
CA ARG A 31 -6.63 6.59 -16.20
C ARG A 31 -5.55 6.08 -17.16
N ARG A 32 -4.70 6.96 -17.68
CA ARG A 32 -3.57 6.58 -18.53
C ARG A 32 -2.46 5.87 -17.75
N TRP A 33 -2.24 6.26 -16.49
CA TRP A 33 -1.25 5.65 -15.60
C TRP A 33 -1.80 4.45 -14.83
N TRP A 34 -3.12 4.32 -14.74
CA TRP A 34 -3.76 3.30 -13.93
C TRP A 34 -3.44 1.90 -14.46
N ARG A 35 -2.91 1.07 -13.56
CA ARG A 35 -2.73 -0.35 -13.79
C ARG A 35 -3.40 -1.09 -12.66
N GLU A 36 -4.40 -1.89 -13.02
CA GLU A 36 -5.17 -2.64 -12.04
C GLU A 36 -4.29 -3.74 -11.43
N LYS A 37 -4.17 -3.73 -10.09
CA LYS A 37 -3.50 -4.79 -9.33
C LYS A 37 -2.07 -5.07 -9.82
N ASP A 38 -1.26 -4.01 -9.91
CA ASP A 38 0.15 -4.09 -10.30
C ASP A 38 1.03 -4.63 -9.17
N PHE A 39 0.68 -5.84 -8.69
CA PHE A 39 1.41 -6.52 -7.63
C PHE A 39 2.75 -7.00 -8.14
N SER A 40 3.79 -6.75 -7.36
CA SER A 40 5.12 -7.29 -7.66
C SER A 40 5.26 -8.69 -7.08
N SER A 41 5.43 -9.69 -7.94
CA SER A 41 5.68 -11.09 -7.51
C SER A 41 6.99 -11.29 -6.74
N VAL A 42 7.91 -10.32 -6.84
CA VAL A 42 9.21 -10.34 -6.16
C VAL A 42 9.11 -9.71 -4.76
N LEU A 43 8.11 -8.86 -4.54
CA LEU A 43 7.92 -8.18 -3.27
C LEU A 43 6.86 -8.94 -2.47
N ARG A 44 7.09 -9.05 -1.15
CA ARG A 44 6.13 -9.66 -0.23
C ARG A 44 5.13 -8.59 0.22
N GLU A 45 4.39 -8.06 -0.74
CA GLU A 45 3.55 -6.86 -0.56
C GLU A 45 2.38 -7.15 0.39
N GLN A 46 2.18 -6.27 1.36
CA GLN A 46 1.02 -6.33 2.25
C GLN A 46 -0.06 -5.41 1.70
N ALA A 47 -1.24 -5.96 1.42
CA ALA A 47 -2.38 -5.19 0.94
C ALA A 47 -3.04 -4.43 2.09
N ILE A 48 -3.26 -3.14 1.89
CA ILE A 48 -4.12 -2.29 2.72
C ILE A 48 -5.41 -2.05 1.94
N THR A 49 -6.54 -2.42 2.52
CA THR A 49 -7.85 -2.23 1.92
C THR A 49 -8.47 -0.89 2.32
N CYS A 50 -9.51 -0.46 1.60
CA CYS A 50 -10.22 0.78 1.88
C CYS A 50 -10.94 0.81 3.25
N GLU A 51 -11.18 -0.35 3.84
CA GLU A 51 -11.89 -0.52 5.12
C GLU A 51 -10.98 -0.29 6.34
N MET A 52 -9.65 -0.32 6.13
CA MET A 52 -8.69 -0.09 7.20
C MET A 52 -8.61 1.40 7.54
N ASP A 53 -8.76 1.73 8.81
CA ASP A 53 -8.46 3.07 9.32
C ASP A 53 -6.95 3.27 9.48
N THR A 54 -6.55 4.52 9.69
CA THR A 54 -5.14 4.91 9.80
C THR A 54 -4.41 4.20 10.94
N ASP A 55 -5.04 4.02 12.09
CA ASP A 55 -4.38 3.42 13.26
C ASP A 55 -4.17 1.92 13.01
N SER A 56 -5.18 1.24 12.48
CA SER A 56 -5.07 -0.16 12.04
C SER A 56 -3.94 -0.38 11.01
N ILE A 57 -3.78 0.55 10.06
CA ILE A 57 -2.70 0.52 9.07
C ILE A 57 -1.33 0.63 9.75
N VAL A 58 -1.19 1.59 10.67
CA VAL A 58 0.06 1.84 11.39
C VAL A 58 0.43 0.64 12.25
N GLU A 59 -0.51 0.09 13.00
CA GLU A 59 -0.31 -1.11 13.82
C GLU A 59 0.12 -2.32 12.97
N LYS A 60 -0.53 -2.52 11.81
CA LYS A 60 -0.15 -3.60 10.89
C LYS A 60 1.31 -3.45 10.41
N ILE A 61 1.70 -2.25 9.97
CA ILE A 61 3.07 -1.97 9.52
C ILE A 61 4.08 -2.23 10.65
N TYR A 62 3.79 -1.77 11.87
CA TYR A 62 4.66 -2.01 13.03
C TYR A 62 4.79 -3.49 13.40
N SER A 63 3.69 -4.24 13.30
CA SER A 63 3.68 -5.68 13.55
C SER A 63 4.55 -6.41 12.52
N ASP A 64 4.35 -6.12 11.24
CA ASP A 64 5.06 -6.75 10.12
C ASP A 64 6.58 -6.46 10.20
N LEU A 65 6.98 -5.20 10.50
CA LEU A 65 8.39 -4.85 10.72
C LEU A 65 9.03 -5.62 11.88
N ASN A 66 8.29 -5.82 12.97
CA ASN A 66 8.81 -6.53 14.14
C ASN A 66 8.91 -8.04 13.91
N ALA A 67 7.99 -8.63 13.16
CA ALA A 67 8.03 -10.03 12.77
C ALA A 67 9.27 -10.32 11.89
N ASP A 68 9.52 -9.48 10.90
CA ASP A 68 10.69 -9.59 10.01
C ASP A 68 12.02 -9.46 10.79
N ARG A 69 12.10 -8.52 11.73
CA ARG A 69 13.28 -8.36 12.59
C ARG A 69 13.58 -9.60 13.42
N LYS A 70 12.54 -10.25 13.97
CA LYS A 70 12.69 -11.51 14.74
C LYS A 70 13.15 -12.66 13.85
N ALA A 71 12.61 -12.79 12.64
CA ALA A 71 13.01 -13.83 11.70
C ALA A 71 14.50 -13.71 11.33
N ILE A 72 15.01 -12.49 11.11
CA ILE A 72 16.43 -12.24 10.83
C ILE A 72 17.30 -12.60 12.05
N ALA A 73 16.90 -12.18 13.25
CA ALA A 73 17.63 -12.49 14.47
C ALA A 73 17.72 -14.01 14.72
N PHE A 74 16.69 -14.78 14.35
CA PHE A 74 16.64 -16.23 14.49
C PHE A 74 17.46 -16.98 13.42
N MET A 75 17.58 -16.42 12.20
CA MET A 75 18.38 -16.99 11.11
C MET A 75 19.89 -16.67 11.22
N SER A 76 20.26 -15.78 12.14
CA SER A 76 21.66 -15.34 12.35
C SER A 76 22.37 -16.09 13.48
N ILE A 77 21.75 -17.13 14.03
CA ILE A 77 22.25 -18.02 15.10
C ILE A 77 22.41 -19.43 14.51
#